data_AF-A0A2V8S956-F1
#
_entry.id   AF-A0A2V8S956-F1
#
_cell.length_a   1.000
_cell.length_b   1.000
_cell.length_c   1.000
_cell.angle_alpha   90.00
_cell.angle_beta   90.00
_cell.angle_gamma   90.00
#
_symmetry.space_group_name_H-M   'P 1'
#
loop_
_entity.id
_entity.type
_entity.pdbx_description
1 polymer ?
#
loop_
_entity_poly.entity_id
_entity_poly.type
_entity_poly.pdbx_seq_one_letter_code
_entity_poly.pdbx_strand_id
1 'polypeptide(L)'
;KYTVSGPAPQKAHVDYSPAGLPCAAGSTNCASPNAYYFNVQGGMNVLDVFATFDNAVNTGDGNTIGILLTDPQGNRYSSGISLPILDAPNREVVVRDPAGGRWLLEVRGVRGLAALPNVSLPTSGAATPGPVDITITQQLFTLDPVPDIQGHPAQAQIETVLKNRMMDTFGDGTFRPDSSVTREDFAQLLYLNTPLRQFLGSSPKYTDVSPDLAPLAEAVTANGSTLRDWSFQPAGMIAANGSTFNPAASVTRLEMAVALVRALGLDSEAKANAGSVVMANYGGQAMALADNSDIPSGYRGYVQIALDKGLLQASFSLEQGPFDFQPTLKARVKPNDATTRAFMAYALDNFRQHFVTGN
;
A
#
# COMPACT_ATOMS: atom_id res chain seq x y z
N LYS A 1 10.69 13.81 -4.55
CA LYS A 1 10.74 13.35 -5.97
C LYS A 1 11.39 11.98 -5.98
N TYR A 2 11.01 11.10 -6.90
CA TYR A 2 11.73 9.85 -7.08
C TYR A 2 12.69 10.01 -8.25
N THR A 3 13.91 9.58 -8.04
CA THR A 3 14.81 9.29 -9.14
C THR A 3 14.54 7.87 -9.59
N VAL A 4 14.07 7.73 -10.83
CA VAL A 4 13.96 6.42 -11.50
C VAL A 4 15.32 6.13 -12.09
N SER A 5 15.94 5.04 -11.65
CA SER A 5 17.23 4.57 -12.14
C SER A 5 17.17 3.08 -12.40
N GLY A 6 18.19 2.54 -13.07
CA GLY A 6 18.27 1.12 -13.36
C GLY A 6 19.28 0.85 -14.48
N PRO A 7 19.62 -0.41 -14.72
CA PRO A 7 20.38 -0.79 -15.90
C PRO A 7 19.57 -0.45 -17.17
N ALA A 8 20.28 -0.25 -18.28
CA ALA A 8 19.62 -0.09 -19.58
C ALA A 8 18.72 -1.31 -19.88
N PRO A 9 17.56 -1.13 -20.53
CA PRO A 9 16.68 -2.25 -20.87
C PRO A 9 17.43 -3.33 -21.63
N GLN A 10 17.32 -4.57 -21.16
CA GLN A 10 17.93 -5.73 -21.79
C GLN A 10 16.96 -6.28 -22.84
N LYS A 11 17.44 -6.44 -24.07
CA LYS A 11 16.69 -7.11 -25.14
C LYS A 11 17.04 -8.58 -25.16
N ALA A 12 16.04 -9.42 -25.32
CA ALA A 12 16.18 -10.85 -25.51
C ALA A 12 15.29 -11.30 -26.67
N HIS A 13 15.68 -12.41 -27.28
CA HIS A 13 14.95 -13.00 -28.40
C HIS A 13 14.86 -14.50 -28.18
N VAL A 14 13.68 -15.06 -28.39
CA VAL A 14 13.40 -16.48 -28.27
C VAL A 14 12.63 -16.94 -29.49
N ASP A 15 13.18 -17.87 -30.25
CA ASP A 15 12.46 -18.56 -31.31
C ASP A 15 11.62 -19.68 -30.70
N TYR A 16 10.35 -19.40 -30.43
CA TYR A 16 9.49 -20.36 -29.77
C TYR A 16 9.31 -21.62 -30.62
N SER A 17 9.59 -22.77 -30.00
CA SER A 17 9.39 -24.10 -30.57
C SER A 17 8.44 -24.92 -29.69
N PRO A 18 7.27 -25.35 -30.21
CA PRO A 18 6.36 -26.23 -29.46
C PRO A 18 7.01 -27.53 -28.99
N ALA A 19 7.98 -28.05 -29.75
CA ALA A 19 8.72 -29.26 -29.44
C ALA A 19 9.85 -29.05 -28.41
N GLY A 20 10.14 -27.80 -28.03
CA GLY A 20 11.11 -27.49 -26.99
C GLY A 20 10.68 -28.06 -25.64
N LEU A 21 11.62 -28.71 -24.93
CA LEU A 21 11.36 -29.20 -23.58
C LEU A 21 11.35 -28.03 -22.59
N PRO A 22 10.39 -27.97 -21.65
CA PRO A 22 10.43 -26.97 -20.59
C PRO A 22 11.61 -27.23 -19.65
N CYS A 23 12.05 -26.19 -18.96
CA CYS A 23 13.10 -26.35 -17.97
C CYS A 23 12.60 -27.17 -16.77
N ALA A 24 13.44 -28.10 -16.30
CA ALA A 24 13.18 -28.80 -15.05
C ALA A 24 13.13 -27.80 -13.89
N ALA A 25 12.21 -28.01 -12.95
CA ALA A 25 12.11 -27.17 -11.76
C ALA A 25 13.44 -27.16 -10.99
N GLY A 26 13.95 -25.97 -10.66
CA GLY A 26 15.24 -25.82 -9.96
C GLY A 26 16.48 -25.96 -10.84
N SER A 27 16.34 -26.09 -12.17
CA SER A 27 17.50 -26.13 -13.07
C SER A 27 18.18 -24.77 -13.18
N THR A 28 19.47 -24.72 -12.84
CA THR A 28 20.31 -23.52 -12.95
C THR A 28 20.95 -23.34 -14.32
N ASN A 29 20.94 -24.38 -15.18
CA ASN A 29 21.53 -24.38 -16.52
C ASN A 29 20.64 -25.15 -17.51
N CYS A 30 19.43 -24.66 -17.73
CA CYS A 30 18.52 -25.18 -18.73
C CYS A 30 18.97 -24.81 -20.15
N ALA A 31 18.98 -25.81 -21.06
CA ALA A 31 19.32 -25.63 -22.47
C ALA A 31 18.08 -25.62 -23.39
N SER A 32 16.91 -25.27 -22.84
CA SER A 32 15.68 -25.20 -23.65
C SER A 32 15.79 -24.07 -24.68
N PRO A 33 15.39 -24.28 -25.94
CA PRO A 33 15.34 -23.20 -26.94
C PRO A 33 14.31 -22.12 -26.57
N ASN A 34 13.37 -22.44 -25.68
CA ASN A 34 12.32 -21.51 -25.24
C ASN A 34 12.68 -20.76 -23.95
N ALA A 35 13.92 -20.91 -23.47
CA ALA A 35 14.36 -20.37 -22.20
C ALA A 35 15.44 -19.30 -22.36
N TYR A 36 15.37 -18.28 -21.51
CA TYR A 36 16.35 -17.21 -21.45
C TYR A 36 16.68 -16.88 -20.00
N TYR A 37 17.98 -16.86 -19.66
CA TYR A 37 18.43 -16.46 -18.34
C TYR A 37 18.85 -14.99 -18.36
N PHE A 38 18.49 -14.26 -17.31
CA PHE A 38 18.90 -12.87 -17.10
C PHE A 38 19.16 -12.61 -15.62
N ASN A 39 19.88 -11.53 -15.32
CA ASN A 39 20.19 -11.15 -13.94
C ASN A 39 19.40 -9.91 -13.53
N VAL A 40 18.79 -9.98 -12.36
CA VAL A 40 18.14 -8.85 -11.70
C VAL A 40 19.08 -8.30 -10.64
N GLN A 41 19.34 -6.99 -10.68
CA GLN A 41 20.17 -6.33 -9.67
C GLN A 41 19.48 -6.40 -8.29
N GLY A 42 20.27 -6.43 -7.21
CA GLY A 42 19.72 -6.43 -5.86
C GLY A 42 19.05 -5.10 -5.52
N GLY A 43 17.90 -5.14 -4.86
CA GLY A 43 17.21 -3.95 -4.35
C GLY A 43 16.35 -3.19 -5.37
N MET A 44 16.16 -3.72 -6.58
CA MET A 44 15.22 -3.14 -7.55
C MET A 44 13.79 -3.18 -7.03
N ASN A 45 12.96 -2.23 -7.43
CA ASN A 45 11.56 -2.15 -7.00
C ASN A 45 10.58 -2.73 -8.01
N VAL A 46 10.93 -2.68 -9.30
CA VAL A 46 10.10 -3.23 -10.37
C VAL A 46 10.99 -3.97 -11.36
N LEU A 47 10.58 -5.20 -11.68
CA LEU A 47 11.00 -5.93 -12.87
C LEU A 47 9.79 -6.01 -13.80
N ASP A 48 9.94 -5.47 -15.00
CA ASP A 48 8.95 -5.53 -16.07
C ASP A 48 9.53 -6.33 -17.23
N VAL A 49 8.84 -7.40 -17.62
CA VAL A 49 9.17 -8.24 -18.76
C VAL A 49 8.03 -8.15 -19.75
N PHE A 50 8.29 -7.43 -20.83
CA PHE A 50 7.35 -7.25 -21.94
C PHE A 50 7.83 -8.06 -23.14
N ALA A 51 6.96 -8.86 -23.74
CA ALA A 51 7.25 -9.58 -24.98
C ALA A 51 6.23 -9.28 -26.07
N THR A 52 6.71 -9.24 -27.29
CA THR A 52 5.92 -9.21 -28.52
C THR A 52 6.23 -10.46 -29.31
N PHE A 53 5.20 -11.08 -29.88
CA PHE A 53 5.34 -12.33 -30.62
C PHE A 53 4.55 -12.28 -31.91
N ASP A 54 5.02 -13.05 -32.87
CA ASP A 54 4.36 -13.14 -34.17
C ASP A 54 3.65 -14.49 -34.38
N ASN A 55 2.89 -14.58 -35.47
CA ASN A 55 2.29 -15.82 -35.97
C ASN A 55 2.74 -16.05 -37.44
N ALA A 56 2.33 -17.17 -38.04
CA ALA A 56 2.73 -17.54 -39.39
C ALA A 56 2.25 -16.57 -40.51
N VAL A 57 1.37 -15.61 -40.20
CA VAL A 57 0.86 -14.59 -41.13
C VAL A 57 1.30 -13.17 -40.76
N ASN A 58 2.29 -13.04 -39.87
CA ASN A 58 2.91 -11.79 -39.42
C ASN A 58 1.95 -10.81 -38.71
N THR A 59 0.89 -11.31 -38.05
CA THR A 59 -0.03 -10.47 -37.27
C THR A 59 0.05 -10.71 -35.77
N GLY A 60 0.69 -11.80 -35.32
CA GLY A 60 0.70 -12.25 -33.92
C GLY A 60 -0.66 -12.64 -33.31
N ASP A 61 -1.79 -12.30 -33.95
CA ASP A 61 -3.14 -12.58 -33.47
C ASP A 61 -3.40 -14.08 -33.27
N GLY A 62 -4.12 -14.41 -32.21
CA GLY A 62 -4.55 -15.78 -31.91
C GLY A 62 -3.42 -16.74 -31.49
N ASN A 63 -2.17 -16.27 -31.41
CA ASN A 63 -1.08 -17.09 -30.87
C ASN A 63 -1.21 -17.21 -29.35
N THR A 64 -1.18 -18.45 -28.84
CA THR A 64 -1.44 -18.81 -27.44
C THR A 64 -0.17 -18.80 -26.58
N ILE A 65 0.80 -17.94 -26.94
CA ILE A 65 2.06 -17.77 -26.21
C ILE A 65 1.80 -17.03 -24.89
N GLY A 66 2.48 -17.48 -23.84
CA GLY A 66 2.64 -16.85 -22.54
C GLY A 66 4.10 -16.85 -22.09
N ILE A 67 4.40 -16.03 -21.09
CA ILE A 67 5.72 -15.97 -20.45
C ILE A 67 5.60 -16.51 -19.03
N LEU A 68 6.57 -17.31 -18.61
CA LEU A 68 6.78 -17.69 -17.22
C LEU A 68 8.14 -17.18 -16.76
N LEU A 69 8.16 -16.41 -15.67
CA LEU A 69 9.36 -16.05 -14.93
C LEU A 69 9.49 -16.96 -13.71
N THR A 70 10.71 -17.41 -13.45
CA THR A 70 11.09 -18.11 -12.21
C THR A 70 12.20 -17.34 -11.52
N ASP A 71 12.00 -16.98 -10.26
CA ASP A 71 12.97 -16.25 -9.45
C ASP A 71 14.07 -17.18 -8.87
N PRO A 72 15.13 -16.63 -8.25
CA PRO A 72 16.19 -17.43 -7.64
C PRO A 72 15.73 -18.36 -6.51
N GLN A 73 14.58 -18.08 -5.89
CA GLN A 73 13.96 -18.87 -4.82
C GLN A 73 13.01 -19.95 -5.37
N GLY A 74 12.75 -19.96 -6.68
CA GLY A 74 11.84 -20.90 -7.36
C GLY A 74 10.39 -20.44 -7.45
N ASN A 75 10.05 -19.22 -6.99
CA ASN A 75 8.71 -18.66 -7.17
C ASN A 75 8.46 -18.34 -8.64
N ARG A 76 7.20 -18.45 -9.06
CA ARG A 76 6.78 -18.41 -10.46
C ARG A 76 5.78 -17.29 -10.71
N TYR A 77 6.01 -16.52 -11.76
CA TYR A 77 5.17 -15.40 -12.19
C TYR A 77 4.86 -15.58 -13.67
N SER A 78 3.58 -15.63 -14.06
CA SER A 78 3.20 -15.88 -15.45
C SER A 78 2.28 -14.81 -16.00
N SER A 79 2.40 -14.54 -17.29
CA SER A 79 1.39 -13.76 -18.01
C SER A 79 0.08 -14.55 -18.11
N GLY A 80 -1.04 -13.85 -18.32
CA GLY A 80 -2.29 -14.49 -18.77
C GLY A 80 -2.12 -15.20 -20.13
N ILE A 81 -3.09 -16.04 -20.48
CA ILE A 81 -3.22 -16.68 -21.80
C ILE A 81 -4.12 -15.82 -22.71
N SER A 82 -3.85 -15.77 -24.02
CA SER A 82 -4.74 -15.07 -24.96
C SER A 82 -6.09 -15.76 -25.08
N LEU A 83 -7.14 -14.95 -25.18
CA LEU A 83 -8.36 -15.35 -25.84
C LEU A 83 -8.14 -15.24 -27.36
N PRO A 84 -8.36 -16.31 -28.15
CA PRO A 84 -7.87 -16.44 -29.53
C PRO A 84 -8.30 -15.38 -30.58
N ILE A 85 -9.15 -14.39 -30.23
CA ILE A 85 -9.71 -13.43 -31.20
C ILE A 85 -9.72 -11.98 -30.65
N LEU A 86 -9.36 -11.73 -29.37
CA LEU A 86 -9.50 -10.40 -28.75
C LEU A 86 -8.22 -9.72 -28.27
N ASP A 87 -7.08 -10.41 -28.22
CA ASP A 87 -5.89 -9.89 -27.52
C ASP A 87 -4.76 -9.44 -28.46
N ALA A 88 -4.11 -8.34 -28.08
CA ALA A 88 -2.89 -7.84 -28.72
C ALA A 88 -1.76 -8.89 -28.68
N PRO A 89 -0.84 -8.89 -29.68
CA PRO A 89 0.26 -9.85 -29.81
C PRO A 89 1.41 -9.56 -28.82
N ASN A 90 1.08 -9.30 -27.55
CA ASN A 90 2.03 -8.97 -26.50
C ASN A 90 1.70 -9.67 -25.16
N ARG A 91 2.74 -9.82 -24.33
CA ARG A 91 2.66 -10.30 -22.95
C ARG A 91 3.48 -9.43 -22.04
N GLU A 92 2.99 -9.27 -20.82
CA GLU A 92 3.68 -8.50 -19.80
C GLU A 92 3.62 -9.28 -18.48
N VAL A 93 4.74 -9.29 -17.76
CA VAL A 93 4.82 -9.76 -16.39
C VAL A 93 5.55 -8.71 -15.58
N VAL A 94 4.84 -8.11 -14.62
CA VAL A 94 5.40 -7.12 -13.70
C VAL A 94 5.56 -7.76 -12.33
N VAL A 95 6.79 -7.79 -11.83
CA VAL A 95 7.13 -8.24 -10.47
C VAL A 95 7.53 -7.04 -9.64
N ARG A 96 6.86 -6.85 -8.50
CA ARG A 96 7.21 -5.84 -7.50
C ARG A 96 8.24 -6.40 -6.53
N ASP A 97 9.20 -5.56 -6.16
CA ASP A 97 10.33 -5.85 -5.27
C ASP A 97 11.01 -7.21 -5.60
N PRO A 98 11.46 -7.40 -6.86
CA PRO A 98 12.01 -8.67 -7.31
C PRO A 98 13.27 -9.05 -6.53
N ALA A 99 13.42 -10.34 -6.22
CA ALA A 99 14.64 -10.86 -5.65
C ALA A 99 15.84 -10.61 -6.58
N GLY A 100 16.92 -10.06 -6.03
CA GLY A 100 18.18 -9.94 -6.76
C GLY A 100 18.77 -11.31 -7.07
N GLY A 101 19.33 -11.48 -8.26
CA GLY A 101 19.97 -12.73 -8.68
C GLY A 101 19.60 -13.16 -10.09
N ARG A 102 19.82 -14.44 -10.39
CA ARG A 102 19.61 -15.02 -11.72
C ARG A 102 18.17 -15.51 -11.86
N TRP A 103 17.46 -14.94 -12.83
CA TRP A 103 16.09 -15.29 -13.18
C TRP A 103 16.06 -16.14 -14.45
N LEU A 104 15.02 -16.97 -14.56
CA LEU A 104 14.72 -17.76 -15.74
C LEU A 104 13.41 -17.26 -16.35
N LEU A 105 13.46 -16.88 -17.63
CA LEU A 105 12.30 -16.65 -18.48
C LEU A 105 12.06 -17.87 -19.35
N GLU A 106 10.82 -18.34 -19.42
CA GLU A 106 10.40 -19.38 -20.35
C GLU A 106 9.20 -18.90 -21.17
N VAL A 107 9.31 -19.03 -22.50
CA VAL A 107 8.19 -18.84 -23.43
C VAL A 107 7.42 -20.15 -23.53
N ARG A 108 6.10 -20.11 -23.32
CA ARG A 108 5.25 -21.31 -23.23
C ARG A 108 3.96 -21.14 -24.01
N GLY A 109 3.48 -22.22 -24.62
CA GLY A 109 2.14 -22.29 -25.19
C GLY A 109 1.09 -22.73 -24.17
N VAL A 110 -0.19 -22.71 -24.57
CA VAL A 110 -1.31 -23.22 -23.75
C VAL A 110 -1.16 -24.73 -23.53
N ARG A 111 -1.48 -25.18 -22.31
CA ARG A 111 -1.50 -26.59 -21.94
C ARG A 111 -2.96 -27.00 -21.69
N GLY A 112 -3.54 -27.80 -22.58
CA GLY A 112 -4.88 -28.38 -22.39
C GLY A 112 -4.80 -29.75 -21.72
N LEU A 113 -5.40 -29.90 -20.52
CA LEU A 113 -5.57 -31.14 -19.72
C LEU A 113 -4.27 -31.85 -19.24
N ALA A 114 -4.18 -32.49 -18.06
CA ALA A 114 -5.00 -32.58 -16.84
C ALA A 114 -4.15 -33.24 -15.73
N ALA A 115 -4.29 -32.75 -14.48
CA ALA A 115 -4.38 -33.51 -13.23
C ALA A 115 -3.64 -34.88 -13.09
N LEU A 116 -2.37 -34.99 -13.47
CA LEU A 116 -1.53 -36.12 -13.09
C LEU A 116 -0.26 -35.59 -12.39
N PRO A 117 -0.02 -35.94 -11.11
CA PRO A 117 1.25 -35.66 -10.48
C PRO A 117 2.38 -36.33 -11.28
N ASN A 118 3.46 -35.58 -11.54
CA ASN A 118 4.69 -36.03 -12.19
C ASN A 118 4.67 -36.25 -13.72
N VAL A 119 3.62 -35.84 -14.45
CA VAL A 119 3.66 -35.81 -15.94
C VAL A 119 4.05 -34.41 -16.42
N SER A 120 5.29 -34.26 -16.87
CA SER A 120 5.70 -33.11 -17.68
C SER A 120 5.43 -33.46 -19.14
N LEU A 121 4.58 -32.70 -19.83
CA LEU A 121 4.46 -32.85 -21.28
C LEU A 121 5.85 -32.62 -21.90
N PRO A 122 6.29 -33.42 -22.88
CA PRO A 122 7.58 -33.26 -23.54
C PRO A 122 7.60 -32.03 -24.48
N THR A 123 6.72 -31.07 -24.26
CA THR A 123 6.47 -29.92 -25.12
C THR A 123 6.29 -28.67 -24.26
N SER A 124 6.60 -27.52 -24.85
CA SER A 124 6.43 -26.23 -24.17
C SER A 124 4.99 -25.70 -24.21
N GLY A 125 4.07 -26.46 -24.82
CA GLY A 125 2.64 -26.14 -24.95
C GLY A 125 2.20 -25.99 -26.41
N ALA A 126 0.90 -25.88 -26.62
CA ALA A 126 0.29 -25.61 -27.91
C ALA A 126 0.31 -24.09 -28.17
N ALA A 127 1.11 -23.69 -29.16
CA ALA A 127 1.19 -22.34 -29.72
C ALA A 127 1.87 -22.43 -31.09
N THR A 128 1.72 -21.41 -31.93
CA THR A 128 2.39 -21.36 -33.23
C THR A 128 3.88 -21.07 -33.03
N PRO A 129 4.80 -21.83 -33.65
CA PRO A 129 6.22 -21.50 -33.63
C PRO A 129 6.46 -20.10 -34.19
N GLY A 130 7.41 -19.36 -33.62
CA GLY A 130 7.70 -18.02 -34.12
C GLY A 130 8.60 -17.20 -33.20
N PRO A 131 9.09 -16.06 -33.71
CA PRO A 131 9.94 -15.17 -32.94
C PRO A 131 9.16 -14.55 -31.79
N VAL A 132 9.83 -14.44 -30.65
CA VAL A 132 9.36 -13.72 -29.46
C VAL A 132 10.45 -12.75 -29.05
N ASP A 133 10.20 -11.46 -29.27
CA ASP A 133 11.06 -10.38 -28.86
C ASP A 133 10.68 -9.92 -27.46
N ILE A 134 11.66 -9.82 -26.58
CA ILE A 134 11.46 -9.56 -25.15
C ILE A 134 12.28 -8.33 -24.76
N THR A 135 11.65 -7.42 -24.02
CA THR A 135 12.31 -6.31 -23.33
C THR A 135 12.19 -6.52 -21.83
N ILE A 136 13.34 -6.55 -21.16
CA ILE A 136 13.47 -6.72 -19.71
C ILE A 136 13.92 -5.38 -19.14
N THR A 137 13.04 -4.76 -18.35
CA THR A 137 13.29 -3.46 -17.72
C THR A 137 13.34 -3.64 -16.20
N GLN A 138 14.36 -3.07 -15.56
CA GLN A 138 14.49 -3.08 -14.11
C GLN A 138 14.52 -1.62 -13.63
N GLN A 139 13.66 -1.29 -12.68
CA GLN A 139 13.56 0.07 -12.15
C GLN A 139 13.77 0.09 -10.63
N LEU A 140 14.65 0.98 -10.21
CA LEU A 140 14.89 1.37 -8.83
C LEU A 140 14.32 2.78 -8.65
N PHE A 141 13.32 2.89 -7.77
CA PHE A 141 12.76 4.17 -7.33
C PHE A 141 13.50 4.60 -6.08
N THR A 142 14.48 5.48 -6.25
CA THR A 142 15.19 6.04 -5.10
C THR A 142 14.44 7.27 -4.62
N LEU A 143 14.14 7.29 -3.33
CA LEU A 143 13.67 8.50 -2.66
C LEU A 143 14.87 9.42 -2.48
N ASP A 144 14.81 10.63 -3.03
CA ASP A 144 15.86 11.63 -2.81
C ASP A 144 16.04 11.86 -1.30
N PRO A 145 17.28 12.03 -0.79
CA PRO A 145 17.51 12.22 0.63
C PRO A 145 16.69 13.38 1.19
N VAL A 146 15.93 13.09 2.26
CA VAL A 146 15.17 14.11 2.99
C VAL A 146 16.04 14.60 4.15
N PRO A 147 16.49 15.86 4.15
CA PRO A 147 17.54 16.31 5.07
C PRO A 147 17.15 16.29 6.54
N ASP A 148 15.91 16.66 6.86
CA ASP A 148 15.43 16.91 8.21
C ASP A 148 14.85 15.68 8.92
N ILE A 149 14.94 14.50 8.30
CA ILE A 149 14.57 13.22 8.92
C ILE A 149 15.78 12.35 9.25
N GLN A 150 17.00 12.75 8.86
CA GLN A 150 18.20 11.95 9.11
C GLN A 150 18.47 11.82 10.61
N GLY A 151 18.49 10.58 11.11
CA GLY A 151 18.65 10.29 12.55
C GLY A 151 17.38 10.53 13.38
N HIS A 152 16.27 10.92 12.76
CA HIS A 152 14.99 11.06 13.46
C HIS A 152 14.43 9.66 13.81
N PRO A 153 13.85 9.43 15.00
CA PRO A 153 13.33 8.12 15.40
C PRO A 153 12.29 7.51 14.44
N ALA A 154 11.54 8.37 13.73
CA ALA A 154 10.54 7.98 12.74
C ALA A 154 11.07 7.94 11.29
N GLN A 155 12.38 8.03 11.06
CA GLN A 155 12.96 8.12 9.71
C GLN A 155 12.46 6.99 8.79
N ALA A 156 12.54 5.74 9.25
CA ALA A 156 12.14 4.58 8.46
C ALA A 156 10.64 4.60 8.07
N GLN A 157 9.78 5.03 8.99
CA GLN A 157 8.34 5.18 8.75
C GLN A 157 8.07 6.29 7.75
N ILE A 158 8.74 7.44 7.90
CA ILE A 158 8.62 8.58 6.98
C ILE A 158 9.07 8.17 5.58
N GLU A 159 10.23 7.54 5.45
CA GLU A 159 10.70 7.02 4.15
C GLU A 159 9.72 6.03 3.54
N THR A 160 9.07 5.19 4.36
CA THR A 160 8.07 4.22 3.89
C THR A 160 6.83 4.91 3.33
N VAL A 161 6.23 5.86 4.04
CA VAL A 161 5.05 6.58 3.52
C VAL A 161 5.38 7.45 2.31
N LEU A 162 6.58 8.05 2.27
CA LEU A 162 7.06 8.78 1.11
C LEU A 162 7.21 7.82 -0.08
N LYS A 163 7.87 6.67 0.09
CA LYS A 163 8.05 5.63 -0.94
C LYS A 163 6.74 5.05 -1.46
N ASN A 164 5.69 5.08 -0.66
CA ASN A 164 4.37 4.60 -1.03
C ASN A 164 3.40 5.71 -1.49
N ARG A 165 3.89 6.95 -1.64
CA ARG A 165 3.10 8.14 -2.06
C ARG A 165 1.89 8.41 -1.17
N MET A 166 2.08 8.21 0.12
CA MET A 166 1.05 8.39 1.15
C MET A 166 1.15 9.75 1.83
N MET A 167 2.35 10.34 1.82
CA MET A 167 2.62 11.70 2.25
C MET A 167 3.66 12.32 1.30
N ASP A 168 3.75 13.64 1.30
CA ASP A 168 4.73 14.39 0.51
C ASP A 168 5.62 15.26 1.41
N THR A 169 6.81 15.57 0.89
CA THR A 169 7.66 16.65 1.40
C THR A 169 7.14 18.01 0.95
N PHE A 170 7.54 19.08 1.64
CA PHE A 170 7.27 20.43 1.20
C PHE A 170 8.10 20.79 -0.05
N GLY A 171 7.78 21.92 -0.68
CA GLY A 171 8.46 22.40 -1.88
C GLY A 171 9.96 22.68 -1.70
N ASP A 172 10.41 22.83 -0.45
CA ASP A 172 11.81 23.01 -0.06
C ASP A 172 12.56 21.67 0.16
N GLY A 173 11.89 20.52 -0.01
CA GLY A 173 12.46 19.19 0.17
C GLY A 173 12.48 18.68 1.62
N THR A 174 11.93 19.43 2.58
CA THR A 174 11.82 19.02 3.99
C THR A 174 10.53 18.24 4.26
N PHE A 175 10.54 17.38 5.28
CA PHE A 175 9.32 16.67 5.72
C PHE A 175 8.65 17.32 6.93
N ARG A 176 9.42 17.99 7.79
CA ARG A 176 9.04 18.64 9.05
C ARG A 176 8.40 17.65 10.04
N PRO A 177 9.14 16.63 10.50
CA PRO A 177 8.58 15.50 11.26
C PRO A 177 7.84 15.91 12.53
N ASP A 178 8.34 16.93 13.24
CA ASP A 178 7.78 17.39 14.51
C ASP A 178 6.71 18.47 14.37
N SER A 179 6.42 18.94 13.15
CA SER A 179 5.35 19.90 12.93
C SER A 179 3.98 19.25 13.11
N SER A 180 3.05 19.97 13.73
CA SER A 180 1.65 19.55 13.84
C SER A 180 1.00 19.47 12.47
N VAL A 181 0.13 18.49 12.28
CA VAL A 181 -0.72 18.35 11.09
C VAL A 181 -1.94 19.27 11.25
N THR A 182 -2.16 20.16 10.30
CA THR A 182 -3.35 21.02 10.24
C THR A 182 -4.55 20.23 9.72
N ARG A 183 -5.77 20.74 9.93
CA ARG A 183 -7.00 20.11 9.43
C ARG A 183 -7.07 20.12 7.90
N GLU A 184 -6.53 21.15 7.24
CA GLU A 184 -6.38 21.17 5.78
C GLU A 184 -5.41 20.09 5.28
N ASP A 185 -4.24 19.94 5.91
CA ASP A 185 -3.27 18.90 5.56
C ASP A 185 -3.90 17.52 5.79
N PHE A 186 -4.62 17.34 6.90
CA PHE A 186 -5.26 16.06 7.19
C PHE A 186 -6.37 15.72 6.20
N ALA A 187 -7.16 16.69 5.75
CA ALA A 187 -8.16 16.47 4.70
C ALA A 187 -7.51 16.01 3.39
N GLN A 188 -6.38 16.61 3.00
CA GLN A 188 -5.61 16.18 1.83
C GLN A 188 -5.04 14.76 2.01
N LEU A 189 -4.52 14.44 3.20
CA LEU A 189 -4.01 13.10 3.51
C LEU A 189 -5.12 12.04 3.48
N LEU A 190 -6.31 12.34 4.01
CA LEU A 190 -7.44 11.43 3.91
C LEU A 190 -7.86 11.24 2.45
N TYR A 191 -7.93 12.32 1.66
CA TYR A 191 -8.19 12.24 0.22
C TYR A 191 -7.19 11.35 -0.52
N LEU A 192 -5.91 11.49 -0.23
CA LEU A 192 -4.83 10.74 -0.87
C LEU A 192 -4.85 9.25 -0.49
N ASN A 193 -5.15 8.95 0.78
CA ASN A 193 -4.92 7.62 1.36
C ASN A 193 -6.19 6.78 1.54
N THR A 194 -7.38 7.34 1.33
CA THR A 194 -8.65 6.64 1.60
C THR A 194 -9.57 6.69 0.39
N PRO A 195 -10.37 5.63 0.14
CA PRO A 195 -11.33 5.65 -0.94
C PRO A 195 -12.51 6.53 -0.53
N LEU A 196 -12.50 7.75 -1.03
CA LEU A 196 -13.49 8.78 -0.72
C LEU A 196 -14.48 8.97 -1.86
N ARG A 197 -15.75 9.07 -1.48
CA ARG A 197 -16.80 9.49 -2.40
C ARG A 197 -16.59 10.97 -2.66
N GLN A 198 -16.54 11.33 -3.95
CA GLN A 198 -16.57 12.73 -4.32
C GLN A 198 -17.89 13.33 -3.85
N PHE A 199 -17.80 14.50 -3.22
CA PHE A 199 -18.97 15.27 -2.83
C PHE A 199 -18.92 16.59 -3.59
N LEU A 200 -19.97 16.84 -4.37
CA LEU A 200 -20.16 18.11 -5.09
C LEU A 200 -21.52 18.64 -4.68
N GLY A 201 -21.53 19.40 -3.58
CA GLY A 201 -22.72 20.15 -3.19
C GLY A 201 -23.13 21.14 -4.28
N SER A 202 -24.42 21.44 -4.38
CA SER A 202 -24.91 22.51 -5.28
C SER A 202 -24.44 23.91 -4.86
N SER A 203 -23.98 24.06 -3.61
CA SER A 203 -23.37 25.28 -3.08
C SER A 203 -22.27 24.92 -2.09
N PRO A 204 -21.16 25.68 -2.00
CA PRO A 204 -20.11 25.46 -1.01
C PRO A 204 -20.66 25.53 0.42
N LYS A 205 -20.30 24.56 1.26
CA LYS A 205 -20.75 24.47 2.66
C LYS A 205 -19.91 25.34 3.60
N TYR A 206 -18.60 25.41 3.35
CA TYR A 206 -17.63 26.04 4.24
C TYR A 206 -17.23 27.42 3.74
N THR A 207 -17.27 28.42 4.62
CA THR A 207 -16.98 29.82 4.27
C THR A 207 -15.52 30.22 4.52
N ASP A 208 -14.76 29.38 5.22
CA ASP A 208 -13.40 29.65 5.70
C ASP A 208 -12.33 28.79 5.00
N VAL A 209 -12.69 28.13 3.89
CA VAL A 209 -11.78 27.29 3.10
C VAL A 209 -11.50 27.93 1.74
N SER A 210 -10.32 27.68 1.19
CA SER A 210 -10.00 28.08 -0.19
C SER A 210 -10.83 27.28 -1.20
N PRO A 211 -11.01 27.78 -2.44
CA PRO A 211 -11.70 27.04 -3.50
C PRO A 211 -11.12 25.64 -3.75
N ASP A 212 -9.79 25.49 -3.64
CA ASP A 212 -9.11 24.20 -3.84
C ASP A 212 -9.35 23.22 -2.68
N LEU A 213 -9.51 23.74 -1.44
CA LEU A 213 -9.77 22.92 -0.26
C LEU A 213 -11.26 22.56 -0.10
N ALA A 214 -12.17 23.40 -0.59
CA ALA A 214 -13.61 23.20 -0.47
C ALA A 214 -14.10 21.78 -0.84
N PRO A 215 -13.77 21.19 -2.01
CA PRO A 215 -14.23 19.85 -2.35
C PRO A 215 -13.67 18.78 -1.42
N LEU A 216 -12.44 18.94 -0.92
CA LEU A 216 -11.83 18.00 0.02
C LEU A 216 -12.51 18.08 1.38
N ALA A 217 -12.69 19.29 1.91
CA ALA A 217 -13.35 19.53 3.18
C ALA A 217 -14.79 19.00 3.19
N GLU A 218 -15.53 19.18 2.10
CA GLU A 218 -16.88 18.61 1.95
C GLU A 218 -16.86 17.09 1.85
N ALA A 219 -15.96 16.51 1.05
CA ALA A 219 -15.86 15.06 0.92
C ALA A 219 -15.55 14.38 2.26
N VAL A 220 -14.56 14.87 3.02
CA VAL A 220 -14.15 14.23 4.29
C VAL A 220 -15.14 14.44 5.45
N THR A 221 -16.07 15.40 5.32
CA THR A 221 -17.07 15.71 6.35
C THR A 221 -18.47 15.16 6.01
N ALA A 222 -18.70 14.74 4.76
CA ALA A 222 -19.96 14.18 4.33
C ALA A 222 -20.26 12.83 5.01
N ASN A 223 -21.53 12.61 5.33
CA ASN A 223 -21.99 11.30 5.79
C ASN A 223 -21.83 10.27 4.67
N GLY A 224 -21.39 9.07 5.01
CA GLY A 224 -21.14 8.01 4.03
C GLY A 224 -19.97 8.28 3.10
N SER A 225 -19.07 9.21 3.46
CA SER A 225 -17.92 9.62 2.64
C SER A 225 -16.97 8.48 2.30
N THR A 226 -16.86 7.47 3.16
CA THR A 226 -15.99 6.31 2.95
C THR A 226 -16.65 5.30 2.00
N LEU A 227 -15.92 4.77 1.01
CA LEU A 227 -16.41 3.67 0.14
C LEU A 227 -16.46 2.30 0.82
N ARG A 228 -16.13 2.20 2.11
CA ARG A 228 -16.15 0.94 2.87
C ARG A 228 -17.53 0.57 3.41
N ASP A 229 -18.48 1.50 3.40
CA ASP A 229 -19.87 1.26 3.78
C ASP A 229 -20.82 1.53 2.59
N TRP A 230 -21.81 0.65 2.45
CA TRP A 230 -22.88 0.70 1.46
C TRP A 230 -24.10 1.48 1.97
N SER A 231 -24.20 1.72 3.28
CA SER A 231 -25.39 2.30 3.94
C SER A 231 -25.47 3.83 3.85
N PHE A 232 -24.34 4.49 3.55
CA PHE A 232 -24.17 5.95 3.57
C PHE A 232 -24.54 6.63 4.92
N GLN A 233 -24.69 5.85 6.00
CA GLN A 233 -25.08 6.35 7.32
C GLN A 233 -23.94 6.87 8.20
N PRO A 234 -22.70 6.33 8.16
CA PRO A 234 -21.65 6.79 9.04
C PRO A 234 -21.39 8.28 8.88
N ALA A 235 -21.05 8.94 9.99
CA ALA A 235 -20.63 10.35 9.94
C ALA A 235 -19.34 10.49 9.13
N GLY A 236 -19.09 11.69 8.61
CA GLY A 236 -17.82 12.01 7.95
C GLY A 236 -16.59 11.70 8.81
N MET A 237 -15.46 11.47 8.16
CA MET A 237 -14.20 11.18 8.85
C MET A 237 -13.73 12.34 9.73
N ILE A 238 -13.94 13.58 9.27
CA ILE A 238 -13.66 14.79 10.05
C ILE A 238 -14.98 15.43 10.51
N ALA A 239 -15.03 15.85 11.78
CA ALA A 239 -16.12 16.66 12.29
C ALA A 239 -15.89 18.15 11.97
N ALA A 240 -16.97 18.90 11.72
CA ALA A 240 -16.95 20.35 11.48
C ALA A 240 -18.11 21.03 12.21
N ASN A 241 -17.98 22.33 12.46
CA ASN A 241 -18.94 23.10 13.25
C ASN A 241 -19.77 24.00 12.31
N GLY A 242 -20.96 23.55 11.94
CA GLY A 242 -21.83 24.29 11.03
C GLY A 242 -21.17 24.52 9.67
N SER A 243 -20.97 25.80 9.32
CA SER A 243 -20.34 26.27 8.07
C SER A 243 -18.84 26.62 8.21
N THR A 244 -18.20 26.22 9.32
CA THR A 244 -16.78 26.49 9.57
C THR A 244 -15.97 25.19 9.65
N PHE A 245 -14.93 25.10 8.83
CA PHE A 245 -14.04 23.92 8.77
C PHE A 245 -12.82 24.04 9.69
N ASN A 246 -12.33 25.25 9.95
CA ASN A 246 -11.11 25.58 10.70
C ASN A 246 -9.83 24.96 10.10
N PRO A 247 -9.44 25.31 8.85
CA PRO A 247 -8.34 24.63 8.14
C PRO A 247 -6.99 24.67 8.86
N ALA A 248 -6.63 25.81 9.47
CA ALA A 248 -5.34 26.01 10.12
C ALA A 248 -5.23 25.38 11.53
N ALA A 249 -6.32 24.88 12.11
CA ALA A 249 -6.26 24.27 13.43
C ALA A 249 -5.55 22.90 13.37
N SER A 250 -4.78 22.58 14.41
CA SER A 250 -4.08 21.29 14.51
C SER A 250 -5.06 20.15 14.76
N VAL A 251 -4.81 19.00 14.16
CA VAL A 251 -5.57 17.76 14.38
C VAL A 251 -5.07 17.07 15.63
N THR A 252 -5.99 16.79 16.55
CA THR A 252 -5.70 16.05 17.77
C THR A 252 -5.55 14.56 17.50
N ARG A 253 -4.87 13.85 18.42
CA ARG A 253 -4.71 12.39 18.35
C ARG A 253 -6.06 11.66 18.35
N LEU A 254 -7.05 12.19 19.08
CA LEU A 254 -8.42 11.67 19.09
C LEU A 254 -9.11 11.83 17.72
N GLU A 255 -9.05 13.02 17.13
CA GLU A 255 -9.65 13.27 15.81
C GLU A 255 -9.04 12.36 14.74
N MET A 256 -7.72 12.18 14.76
CA MET A 256 -7.04 11.25 13.84
C MET A 256 -7.54 9.81 14.03
N ALA A 257 -7.63 9.33 15.28
CA ALA A 257 -8.11 7.98 15.58
C ALA A 257 -9.54 7.76 15.07
N VAL A 258 -10.45 8.69 15.35
CA VAL A 258 -11.85 8.62 14.88
C VAL A 258 -11.92 8.59 13.36
N ALA A 259 -11.17 9.47 12.69
CA ALA A 259 -11.16 9.57 11.23
C ALA A 259 -10.65 8.28 10.55
N LEU A 260 -9.51 7.73 11.00
CA LEU A 260 -8.93 6.53 10.40
C LEU A 260 -9.75 5.27 10.70
N VAL A 261 -10.36 5.15 11.88
CA VAL A 261 -11.27 4.03 12.20
C VAL A 261 -12.54 4.10 11.33
N ARG A 262 -13.07 5.30 11.08
CA ARG A 262 -14.15 5.48 10.08
C ARG A 262 -13.70 5.11 8.68
N ALA A 263 -12.49 5.51 8.27
CA ALA A 263 -11.92 5.17 6.97
C ALA A 263 -11.77 3.64 6.76
N LEU A 264 -11.57 2.87 7.84
CA LEU A 264 -11.56 1.41 7.82
C LEU A 264 -12.97 0.77 7.75
N GLY A 265 -14.04 1.56 7.83
CA GLY A 265 -15.43 1.07 7.86
C GLY A 265 -15.87 0.52 9.23
N LEU A 266 -15.17 0.87 10.30
CA LEU A 266 -15.38 0.31 11.65
C LEU A 266 -16.22 1.23 12.57
N ASP A 267 -16.98 2.16 12.00
CA ASP A 267 -17.76 3.15 12.76
C ASP A 267 -18.81 2.49 13.68
N SER A 268 -19.52 1.48 13.19
CA SER A 268 -20.53 0.75 13.97
C SER A 268 -19.92 -0.04 15.13
N GLU A 269 -18.79 -0.70 14.90
CA GLU A 269 -18.05 -1.44 15.94
C GLU A 269 -17.52 -0.51 17.02
N ALA A 270 -16.94 0.63 16.60
CA ALA A 270 -16.47 1.64 17.53
C ALA A 270 -17.60 2.21 18.40
N LYS A 271 -18.76 2.47 17.81
CA LYS A 271 -19.96 2.95 18.53
C LYS A 271 -20.54 1.91 19.48
N ALA A 272 -20.52 0.63 19.13
CA ALA A 272 -20.97 -0.46 20.00
C ALA A 272 -20.12 -0.53 21.30
N ASN A 273 -18.84 -0.14 21.20
CA ASN A 273 -17.92 -0.08 22.32
C ASN A 273 -17.82 1.31 22.97
N ALA A 274 -18.76 2.22 22.71
CA ALA A 274 -18.83 3.51 23.38
C ALA A 274 -18.97 3.34 24.90
N GLY A 275 -18.31 4.20 25.67
CA GLY A 275 -18.33 4.19 27.13
C GLY A 275 -17.45 3.12 27.79
N SER A 276 -16.89 2.17 27.03
CA SER A 276 -15.94 1.17 27.54
C SER A 276 -14.69 1.81 28.17
N VAL A 277 -14.00 1.07 29.02
CA VAL A 277 -12.68 1.49 29.53
C VAL A 277 -11.65 1.14 28.47
N VAL A 278 -10.99 2.16 27.91
CA VAL A 278 -9.90 1.94 26.96
C VAL A 278 -8.69 1.32 27.65
N MET A 279 -8.15 0.27 27.05
CA MET A 279 -7.04 -0.55 27.52
C MET A 279 -5.87 -0.48 26.53
N ALA A 280 -4.65 -0.37 27.03
CA ALA A 280 -3.41 -0.53 26.28
C ALA A 280 -2.78 -1.89 26.59
N ASN A 281 -2.12 -2.48 25.59
CA ASN A 281 -1.34 -3.70 25.76
C ASN A 281 0.11 -3.37 26.12
N TYR A 282 0.60 -3.93 27.24
CA TYR A 282 2.01 -3.88 27.62
C TYR A 282 2.51 -5.29 27.92
N GLY A 283 3.39 -5.82 27.07
CA GLY A 283 3.96 -7.16 27.26
C GLY A 283 2.93 -8.30 27.29
N GLY A 284 1.79 -8.16 26.61
CA GLY A 284 0.70 -9.14 26.60
C GLY A 284 -0.34 -8.94 27.71
N GLN A 285 -0.16 -7.94 28.57
CA GLN A 285 -1.12 -7.60 29.63
C GLN A 285 -1.92 -6.35 29.28
N ALA A 286 -3.24 -6.42 29.48
CA ALA A 286 -4.13 -5.28 29.30
C ALA A 286 -4.08 -4.35 30.52
N MET A 287 -3.85 -3.06 30.27
CA MET A 287 -3.77 -2.01 31.28
C MET A 287 -4.72 -0.87 30.93
N ALA A 288 -5.53 -0.42 31.88
CA ALA A 288 -6.40 0.73 31.67
C ALA A 288 -5.58 2.01 31.47
N LEU A 289 -5.98 2.83 30.50
CA LEU A 289 -5.37 4.14 30.29
C LEU A 289 -5.58 5.06 31.49
N ALA A 290 -4.52 5.73 31.91
CA ALA A 290 -4.54 6.69 33.02
C ALA A 290 -5.21 8.02 32.65
N ASP A 291 -5.42 8.30 31.37
CA ASP A 291 -6.10 9.48 30.80
C ASP A 291 -7.45 9.13 30.15
N ASN A 292 -8.10 8.04 30.58
CA ASN A 292 -9.42 7.63 30.08
C ASN A 292 -10.51 8.70 30.26
N SER A 293 -10.38 9.53 31.30
CA SER A 293 -11.27 10.67 31.56
C SER A 293 -11.21 11.73 30.46
N ASP A 294 -10.08 11.83 29.77
CA ASP A 294 -9.83 12.87 28.76
C ASP A 294 -10.38 12.45 27.40
N ILE A 295 -10.81 11.18 27.27
CA ILE A 295 -11.49 10.63 26.09
C ILE A 295 -13.00 10.70 26.34
N PRO A 296 -13.76 11.50 25.55
CA PRO A 296 -15.21 11.53 25.66
C PRO A 296 -15.80 10.12 25.49
N SER A 297 -16.76 9.75 26.33
CA SER A 297 -17.28 8.38 26.43
C SER A 297 -17.73 7.81 25.07
N GLY A 298 -18.40 8.63 24.25
CA GLY A 298 -18.85 8.26 22.91
C GLY A 298 -17.74 7.88 21.92
N TYR A 299 -16.49 8.27 22.18
CA TYR A 299 -15.35 8.00 21.30
C TYR A 299 -14.40 6.91 21.80
N ARG A 300 -14.63 6.34 23.00
CA ARG A 300 -13.71 5.36 23.60
C ARG A 300 -13.50 4.11 22.77
N GLY A 301 -14.55 3.60 22.11
CA GLY A 301 -14.41 2.47 21.19
C GLY A 301 -13.53 2.77 19.98
N TYR A 302 -13.53 4.02 19.46
CA TYR A 302 -12.61 4.41 18.38
C TYR A 302 -11.17 4.41 18.85
N VAL A 303 -10.90 4.89 20.06
CA VAL A 303 -9.54 4.89 20.63
C VAL A 303 -9.06 3.46 20.86
N GLN A 304 -9.92 2.56 21.36
CA GLN A 304 -9.59 1.15 21.55
C GLN A 304 -9.20 0.50 20.22
N ILE A 305 -10.05 0.61 19.20
CA ILE A 305 -9.77 0.04 17.86
C ILE A 305 -8.49 0.65 17.28
N ALA A 306 -8.29 1.97 17.43
CA ALA A 306 -7.08 2.62 16.94
C ALA A 306 -5.80 2.10 17.62
N LEU A 307 -5.84 1.76 18.92
CA LEU A 307 -4.72 1.11 19.61
C LEU A 307 -4.52 -0.33 19.09
N ASP A 308 -5.60 -1.09 18.95
CA ASP A 308 -5.54 -2.50 18.53
C ASP A 308 -5.02 -2.66 17.10
N LYS A 309 -5.34 -1.69 16.22
CA LYS A 309 -4.87 -1.60 14.83
C LYS A 309 -3.56 -0.81 14.67
N GLY A 310 -2.91 -0.44 15.78
CA GLY A 310 -1.65 0.31 15.74
C GLY A 310 -1.73 1.70 15.07
N LEU A 311 -2.93 2.24 14.84
CA LEU A 311 -3.14 3.59 14.30
C LEU A 311 -2.85 4.68 15.34
N LEU A 312 -3.01 4.31 16.62
CA LEU A 312 -2.67 5.12 17.77
C LEU A 312 -1.68 4.33 18.64
N GLN A 313 -0.87 5.03 19.42
CA GLN A 313 0.05 4.43 20.39
C GLN A 313 -0.21 4.99 21.78
N ALA A 314 -0.08 4.13 22.79
CA ALA A 314 0.02 4.53 24.17
C ALA A 314 1.49 4.78 24.55
N SER A 315 1.74 5.89 25.24
CA SER A 315 2.99 6.15 25.94
C SER A 315 2.96 5.49 27.32
N PHE A 316 4.09 4.91 27.72
CA PHE A 316 4.21 4.24 29.02
C PHE A 316 5.29 4.95 29.86
N SER A 317 4.93 5.32 31.08
CA SER A 317 5.81 5.99 32.04
C SER A 317 5.72 5.32 33.40
N LEU A 318 6.85 5.24 34.10
CA LEU A 318 6.87 4.92 35.53
C LEU A 318 6.67 6.23 36.30
N GLU A 319 5.57 6.32 37.04
CA GLU A 319 5.23 7.48 37.87
C GLU A 319 5.24 7.06 39.35
N GLN A 320 5.89 7.86 40.20
CA GLN A 320 5.94 7.66 41.65
C GLN A 320 5.67 8.99 42.35
N GLY A 321 4.64 9.04 43.18
CA GLY A 321 4.34 10.17 44.05
C GLY A 321 5.29 10.23 45.26
N PRO A 322 5.35 11.38 45.97
CA PRO A 322 6.25 11.58 47.12
C PRO A 322 6.07 10.59 48.28
N PHE A 323 4.90 9.93 48.35
CA PHE A 323 4.53 8.98 49.40
C PHE A 323 4.31 7.55 48.88
N ASP A 324 4.54 7.30 47.58
CA ASP A 324 4.38 5.97 47.01
C ASP A 324 5.61 5.12 47.33
N PHE A 325 5.41 3.89 47.81
CA PHE A 325 6.52 2.99 48.14
C PHE A 325 7.25 2.44 46.90
N GLN A 326 6.58 2.39 45.74
CA GLN A 326 7.12 1.89 44.48
C GLN A 326 6.52 2.68 43.30
N PRO A 327 7.26 2.85 42.19
CA PRO A 327 6.71 3.45 40.98
C PRO A 327 5.60 2.57 40.38
N THR A 328 4.61 3.22 39.79
CA THR A 328 3.52 2.55 39.06
C THR A 328 3.63 2.84 37.58
N LEU A 329 3.47 1.81 36.75
CA LEU A 329 3.43 1.97 35.30
C LEU A 329 2.08 2.59 34.91
N LYS A 330 2.12 3.66 34.12
CA LYS A 330 0.95 4.36 33.57
C LYS A 330 1.00 4.33 32.06
N ALA A 331 -0.14 4.01 31.45
CA ALA A 331 -0.35 4.11 30.01
C ALA A 331 -1.18 5.36 29.69
N ARG A 332 -0.77 6.18 28.71
CA ARG A 332 -1.48 7.39 28.28
C ARG A 332 -1.48 7.53 26.77
N VAL A 333 -2.61 7.92 26.18
CA VAL A 333 -2.72 8.18 24.73
C VAL A 333 -2.72 9.66 24.37
N LYS A 334 -2.91 10.54 25.36
CA LYS A 334 -2.95 11.99 25.25
C LYS A 334 -3.90 12.47 24.14
N PRO A 335 -5.21 12.21 24.27
CA PRO A 335 -6.17 12.36 23.16
C PRO A 335 -6.24 13.79 22.60
N ASN A 336 -5.94 14.80 23.41
CA ASN A 336 -6.02 16.21 23.06
C ASN A 336 -4.71 16.79 22.51
N ASP A 337 -3.61 16.04 22.53
CA ASP A 337 -2.33 16.50 21.97
C ASP A 337 -2.44 16.60 20.44
N ALA A 338 -1.76 17.59 19.87
CA ALA A 338 -1.64 17.71 18.42
C ALA A 338 -0.87 16.52 17.84
N THR A 339 -1.31 16.05 16.68
CA THR A 339 -0.64 15.00 15.93
C THR A 339 0.48 15.60 15.10
N THR A 340 1.71 15.10 15.27
CA THR A 340 2.85 15.50 14.44
C THR A 340 2.83 14.77 13.09
N ARG A 341 3.51 15.33 12.08
CA ARG A 341 3.65 14.71 10.76
C ARG A 341 4.35 13.35 10.82
N ALA A 342 5.35 13.19 11.69
CA ALA A 342 6.00 11.90 11.94
C ALA A 342 5.03 10.86 12.52
N PHE A 343 4.17 11.25 13.46
CA PHE A 343 3.17 10.33 14.00
C PHE A 343 2.09 9.99 12.97
N MET A 344 1.70 10.95 12.14
CA MET A 344 0.77 10.73 11.03
C MET A 344 1.35 9.73 10.00
N ALA A 345 2.65 9.83 9.68
CA ALA A 345 3.33 8.85 8.82
C ALA A 345 3.24 7.44 9.39
N TYR A 346 3.51 7.28 10.69
CA TYR A 346 3.36 6.01 11.37
C TYR A 346 1.91 5.48 11.31
N ALA A 347 0.92 6.33 11.61
CA ALA A 347 -0.49 5.95 11.61
C ALA A 347 -0.99 5.54 10.22
N LEU A 348 -0.59 6.27 9.18
CA LEU A 348 -0.97 5.98 7.79
C LEU A 348 -0.36 4.66 7.28
N ASP A 349 0.90 4.36 7.60
CA ASP A 349 1.50 3.08 7.19
C ASP A 349 0.75 1.88 7.80
N ASN A 350 0.40 1.94 9.09
CA ASN A 350 -0.43 0.91 9.74
C ASN A 350 -1.85 0.86 9.15
N PHE A 351 -2.45 2.03 8.88
CA PHE A 351 -3.76 2.11 8.22
C PHE A 351 -3.76 1.35 6.90
N ARG A 352 -2.75 1.55 6.05
CA ARG A 352 -2.67 0.88 4.74
C ARG A 352 -2.61 -0.64 4.89
N GLN A 353 -1.85 -1.16 5.85
CA GLN A 353 -1.76 -2.60 6.09
C GLN A 353 -3.15 -3.19 6.41
N HIS A 354 -3.88 -2.57 7.33
CA HIS A 354 -5.24 -2.99 7.69
C HIS A 354 -6.26 -2.76 6.58
N PHE A 355 -6.06 -1.73 5.77
CA PHE A 355 -6.93 -1.45 4.65
C PHE A 355 -6.80 -2.53 3.56
N VAL A 356 -5.57 -2.94 3.20
CA VAL A 356 -5.31 -3.90 2.11
C VAL A 356 -5.72 -5.32 2.45
N THR A 357 -5.55 -5.76 3.70
CA THR A 357 -5.84 -7.15 4.09
C THR A 357 -7.32 -7.53 3.99
N GLY A 358 -8.21 -6.54 3.82
CA GLY A 358 -9.62 -6.72 4.19
C GLY A 358 -9.73 -6.86 5.70
N ASN A 359 -10.90 -6.57 6.26
CA ASN A 359 -11.20 -6.98 7.63
C ASN A 359 -11.58 -8.46 7.63
#